data_AF-A0A5E4NK72-F1
#
_entry.id   AF-A0A5E4NK72-F1
#
_cell.length_a   1.000
_cell.length_b   1.000
_cell.length_c   1.000
_cell.angle_alpha   90.00
_cell.angle_beta   90.00
_cell.angle_gamma   90.00
#
_symmetry.space_group_name_H-M   'P 1'
#
loop_
_entity.id
_entity.type
_entity.pdbx_description
1 polymer ?
#
loop_
_entity_poly.entity_id
_entity_poly.type
_entity_poly.pdbx_seq_one_letter_code
_entity_poly.pdbx_strand_id
1 'polypeptide(L)' 'MQKPYSEDLREKVLKVFDAGEMTIIKKVCETFNIDEKTLYWWRKRKEETGSVKPASGYQKGH' A
#
# COMPACT_ATOMS: atom_id res chain seq x y z
N MET A 1 -9.08 -5.17 17.56
CA MET A 1 -9.27 -4.56 16.23
C MET A 1 -7.90 -4.42 15.59
N GLN A 2 -7.65 -5.07 14.45
CA GLN A 2 -6.39 -4.90 13.73
C GLN A 2 -6.37 -3.50 13.14
N LYS A 3 -5.47 -2.63 13.60
CA LYS A 3 -5.36 -1.26 13.07
C LYS A 3 -5.00 -1.36 11.59
N PRO A 4 -5.74 -0.69 10.69
CA PRO A 4 -5.36 -0.67 9.29
C PRO A 4 -3.96 -0.05 9.16
N TYR A 5 -3.12 -0.62 8.30
CA TYR A 5 -1.81 -0.04 7.97
C TYR A 5 -2.01 1.43 7.60
N SER A 6 -1.20 2.32 8.18
CA SER A 6 -1.24 3.76 7.94
C SER A 6 -1.17 4.08 6.45
N GLU A 7 -1.91 5.11 6.03
CA GLU A 7 -1.93 5.56 4.62
C GLU A 7 -0.52 5.88 4.10
N ASP A 8 0.29 6.51 4.96
CA ASP A 8 1.70 6.83 4.68
C ASP A 8 2.52 5.59 4.26
N LEU A 9 2.33 4.46 4.96
CA LEU A 9 3.02 3.21 4.63
C LEU A 9 2.63 2.69 3.25
N ARG A 10 1.34 2.77 2.91
CA ARG A 10 0.84 2.28 1.61
C ARG A 10 1.37 3.11 0.45
N GLU A 11 1.36 4.43 0.62
CA GLU A 11 1.85 5.36 -0.38
C GLU A 11 3.36 5.22 -0.56
N LYS A 12 4.11 5.08 0.53
CA LYS A 12 5.57 4.87 0.49
C LYS A 12 5.94 3.56 -0.18
N VAL A 13 5.28 2.45 0.18
CA VAL A 13 5.49 1.14 -0.46
C VAL A 13 5.25 1.20 -1.96
N LEU A 14 4.13 1.79 -2.38
CA LEU A 14 3.79 1.85 -3.79
C LEU A 14 4.62 2.86 -4.57
N LYS A 15 5.09 3.94 -3.94
CA LYS A 15 6.02 4.89 -4.54
C LYS A 15 7.38 4.24 -4.80
N VAL A 16 7.93 3.49 -3.84
CA VAL A 16 9.19 2.75 -4.00
C VAL A 16 9.06 1.65 -5.07
N PHE A 17 7.89 1.01 -5.13
CA PHE A 17 7.60 0.00 -6.16
C PHE A 17 7.45 0.62 -7.57
N ASP A 18 6.75 1.76 -7.68
CA ASP A 18 6.50 2.48 -8.93
C ASP A 18 7.77 3.19 -9.46
N ALA A 19 8.59 3.73 -8.56
CA ALA A 19 9.90 4.30 -8.89
C ALA A 19 10.92 3.27 -9.39
N GLY A 20 10.58 1.97 -9.35
CA GLY A 20 11.46 0.88 -9.78
C GLY A 20 12.63 0.63 -8.82
N GLU A 21 12.69 1.31 -7.67
CA GLU A 21 13.71 1.09 -6.65
C GLU A 21 13.64 -0.32 -6.08
N MET A 22 12.42 -0.88 -6.00
CA MET A 22 12.20 -2.28 -5.61
C MET A 22 11.12 -2.92 -6.48
N THR A 23 11.55 -3.67 -7.48
CA THR A 23 10.67 -4.47 -8.35
C THR A 23 10.27 -5.82 -7.73
N ILE A 24 10.98 -6.26 -6.68
CA ILE A 24 10.75 -7.55 -6.03
C ILE A 24 9.75 -7.39 -4.88
N ILE A 25 8.54 -7.93 -5.05
CA ILE A 25 7.44 -7.94 -4.07
C ILE A 25 7.91 -8.44 -2.70
N LYS A 26 8.59 -9.59 -2.64
CA LYS A 26 9.13 -10.15 -1.39
C LYS A 26 10.03 -9.17 -0.64
N LYS A 27 10.96 -8.53 -1.35
CA LYS A 27 11.92 -7.62 -0.73
C LYS A 27 11.21 -6.40 -0.13
N VAL A 28 10.20 -5.89 -0.83
CA VAL A 28 9.34 -4.81 -0.34
C VAL A 28 8.58 -5.26 0.91
N CYS A 29 7.96 -6.44 0.87
CA CYS A 29 7.26 -7.02 2.02
C CYS A 29 8.15 -7.18 3.24
N GLU A 30 9.37 -7.66 3.08
CA GLU A 30 10.35 -7.77 4.18
C GLU A 30 10.79 -6.39 4.71
N THR A 31 11.05 -5.44 3.80
CA THR A 31 11.52 -4.09 4.17
C THR A 31 10.46 -3.31 4.94
N PHE A 32 9.20 -3.45 4.54
CA PHE A 32 8.07 -2.74 5.15
C PHE A 32 7.32 -3.57 6.19
N ASN A 33 7.77 -4.80 6.46
CA ASN A 33 7.13 -5.76 7.37
C ASN A 33 5.63 -5.94 7.06
N ILE A 34 5.30 -6.09 5.78
CA ILE A 34 3.93 -6.32 5.31
C ILE A 34 3.81 -7.65 4.60
N ASP A 35 2.60 -8.21 4.60
CA ASP A 35 2.32 -9.46 3.91
C ASP A 35 2.24 -9.27 2.38
N GLU A 36 2.69 -10.27 1.62
CA GLU A 36 2.63 -10.26 0.14
C GLU A 36 1.20 -10.12 -0.38
N LYS A 37 0.21 -10.67 0.33
CA LYS A 37 -1.21 -10.47 -0.02
C LYS A 37 -1.62 -9.02 0.13
N THR A 38 -1.10 -8.31 1.13
CA THR A 38 -1.43 -6.89 1.34
C THR A 38 -0.96 -6.05 0.16
N LEU A 39 0.26 -6.29 -0.32
CA LEU A 39 0.80 -5.61 -1.50
C LEU A 39 0.03 -5.98 -2.77
N TYR A 40 -0.34 -7.26 -2.93
CA TYR A 40 -1.19 -7.70 -4.03
C TYR A 40 -2.54 -6.97 -4.06
N TRP A 41 -3.23 -6.87 -2.92
CA TRP A 41 -4.50 -6.14 -2.80
C TRP A 41 -4.35 -4.64 -3.13
N TRP A 42 -3.25 -4.01 -2.71
CA TRP A 42 -3.01 -2.61 -3.04
C TRP A 42 -2.74 -2.40 -4.52
N ARG A 43 -1.99 -3.30 -5.17
CA ARG A 43 -1.76 -3.26 -6.62
C ARG A 43 -3.07 -3.44 -7.38
N LYS A 44 -3.87 -4.45 -6.99
CA LYS A 44 -5.18 -4.71 -7.58
C LYS A 44 -6.10 -3.50 -7.44
N ARG A 45 -6.15 -2.88 -6.25
CA ARG A 45 -6.91 -1.64 -6.05
C ARG A 45 -6.39 -0.49 -6.95
N LYS A 46 -5.08 -0.31 -7.08
CA LYS A 46 -4.48 0.70 -7.97
C LYS A 46 -4.87 0.46 -9.43
N GLU A 47 -4.91 -0.79 -9.89
CA GLU A 47 -5.34 -1.16 -11.24
C GLU A 47 -6.85 -0.92 -11.45
N GLU A 48 -7.69 -1.31 -10.48
CA GLU A 48 -9.16 -1.20 -10.57
C GLU A 48 -9.66 0.24 -10.41
N THR A 49 -9.01 1.06 -9.59
CA THR A 49 -9.48 2.43 -9.28
C THR A 49 -8.56 3.53 -9.82
N GLY A 50 -7.42 3.19 -10.42
CA GLY A 50 -6.39 4.15 -10.81
C GLY A 50 -5.76 4.89 -9.62
N SER A 51 -6.14 4.57 -8.38
CA SER A 51 -5.77 5.30 -7.19
C SER A 51 -5.40 4.35 -6.05
N VAL A 52 -4.32 4.69 -5.38
CA VAL A 52 -3.78 3.97 -4.21
C VAL A 52 -4.47 4.40 -2.92
N LYS A 53 -5.14 5.56 -2.96
CA LYS A 53 -5.78 6.15 -1.79
C LYS A 53 -6.81 5.17 -1.24
N PRO A 54 -6.94 5.03 0.10
CA PRO A 54 -8.14 4.41 0.62
C PRO A 54 -9.35 5.17 0.08
N ALA A 55 -10.46 4.46 -0.14
CA ALA A 55 -11.74 5.12 -0.37
C ALA A 55 -11.87 6.17 0.76
N SER A 56 -12.05 7.44 0.37
CA SER A 56 -11.87 8.65 1.19
C SER A 56 -12.90 8.80 2.32
N GLY A 57 -13.27 7.71 2.99
CA GLY A 57 -14.23 7.62 4.08
C GLY A 57 -13.60 7.31 5.45
N TYR A 58 -12.27 7.23 5.57
CA TYR A 58 -11.64 7.35 6.90
C TYR A 58 -11.62 8.84 7.27
N GLN A 59 -12.78 9.29 7.74
CA GLN A 59 -13.04 10.64 8.20
C GLN A 59 -11.93 11.06 9.17
N LYS A 60 -11.12 12.03 8.75
CA LYS A 60 -10.21 12.77 9.61
C LYS A 60 -11.11 13.47 10.64
N GLY A 61 -11.18 12.91 11.85
CA GLY A 61 -11.98 13.44 12.94
C GLY A 61 -11.59 14.90 13.18
N HIS A 62 -12.60 15.76 13.20
CA HIS A 62 -12.56 17.10 13.76
C HIS A 62 -13.49 17.12 14.97
#